data_AF-A0A496UHL3-F1
#
_entry.id   AF-A0A496UHL3-F1
#
_cell.length_a   1.000
_cell.length_b   1.000
_cell.length_c   1.000
_cell.angle_alpha   90.00
_cell.angle_beta   90.00
_cell.angle_gamma   90.00
#
_symmetry.space_group_name_H-M   'P 1'
#
loop_
_entity.id
_entity.type
_entity.pdbx_description
1 polymer ?
#
loop_
_entity_poly.entity_id
_entity_poly.type
_entity_poly.pdbx_seq_one_letter_code
_entity_poly.pdbx_strand_id
1 'polypeptide(L)'
;METPGVLDNDSYKGEPAEDGGATAELLAGPLFGTLVCEFDAGLELCADGSFSYTPGVDFPGSDRFTYRVTVGDEQAGATVTLTACGGGPTVFVCWKEAEFLAKLSELGYGTFQEGFEDDQAWASARSPLTAPSVVSQGIKWESNHPAPPAENEITTGPGPARSGEWAVFDLSHGYATGTEKQCDVDIPPEHCLFKDGFTGIRRPGSSALYAAGAYFTGAAQPRLVMILDGGEPITLGSAPNGFQFYGVINTFGFESFRIEETDGKIGQARFVFADDFTFGTSLSIIFADGFESW
;
A
#
# COMPACT_ATOMS: atom_id res chain seq x y z
N MET A 1 -11.99 -19.30 -2.48
CA MET A 1 -11.03 -18.45 -3.21
C MET A 1 -9.75 -19.26 -3.18
N GLU A 2 -9.35 -19.78 -4.34
CA GLU A 2 -8.05 -20.42 -4.52
C GLU A 2 -6.99 -19.42 -4.08
N THR A 3 -6.09 -19.83 -3.19
CA THR A 3 -4.89 -19.05 -2.87
C THR A 3 -3.98 -19.12 -4.10
N PRO A 4 -3.68 -17.98 -4.76
CA PRO A 4 -2.83 -17.98 -5.96
C PRO A 4 -1.53 -18.73 -5.69
N GLY A 5 -1.22 -19.70 -6.54
CA GLY A 5 -0.08 -20.59 -6.39
C GLY A 5 0.96 -20.38 -7.47
N VAL A 6 2.06 -21.11 -7.37
CA VAL A 6 3.10 -21.11 -8.43
C VAL A 6 2.65 -21.78 -9.74
N LEU A 7 1.48 -22.45 -9.74
CA LEU A 7 0.99 -23.23 -10.88
C LEU A 7 0.04 -22.44 -11.79
N ASP A 8 -0.49 -21.29 -11.36
CA ASP A 8 -1.53 -20.52 -12.08
C ASP A 8 -1.08 -20.08 -13.48
N ASN A 9 0.24 -19.91 -13.70
CA ASN A 9 0.82 -19.52 -14.98
C ASN A 9 1.48 -20.69 -15.74
N ASP A 10 1.38 -21.92 -15.24
CA ASP A 10 1.91 -23.10 -15.88
C ASP A 10 0.90 -23.70 -16.87
N SER A 11 1.40 -24.26 -17.98
CA SER A 11 0.56 -24.89 -19.01
C SER A 11 1.02 -26.29 -19.35
N TYR A 12 0.07 -27.19 -19.59
CA TYR A 12 0.29 -28.56 -20.01
C TYR A 12 -0.52 -28.86 -21.27
N LYS A 13 0.16 -29.21 -22.36
CA LYS A 13 -0.46 -29.52 -23.66
C LYS A 13 -1.42 -28.43 -24.19
N GLY A 14 -1.17 -27.18 -23.84
CA GLY A 14 -1.96 -26.03 -24.28
C GLY A 14 -3.11 -25.65 -23.36
N GLU A 15 -3.32 -26.38 -22.27
CA GLU A 15 -4.32 -26.09 -21.22
C GLU A 15 -3.62 -25.69 -19.91
N PRO A 16 -4.32 -25.08 -18.94
CA PRO A 16 -3.79 -24.84 -17.61
C PRO A 16 -3.23 -26.13 -16.99
N ALA A 17 -2.04 -26.06 -16.39
CA ALA A 17 -1.39 -27.25 -15.85
C ALA A 17 -2.21 -27.90 -14.70
N GLU A 18 -2.90 -27.08 -13.91
CA GLU A 18 -3.79 -27.50 -12.83
C GLU A 18 -4.91 -28.46 -13.30
N ASP A 19 -5.50 -28.22 -14.48
CA ASP A 19 -6.52 -29.08 -15.08
C ASP A 19 -5.97 -30.46 -15.45
N GLY A 20 -4.66 -30.55 -15.68
CA GLY A 20 -3.92 -31.79 -15.89
C GLY A 20 -3.57 -32.55 -14.61
N GLY A 21 -3.90 -32.01 -13.44
CA GLY A 21 -3.50 -32.55 -12.13
C GLY A 21 -2.05 -32.22 -11.77
N ALA A 22 -1.59 -31.02 -12.11
CA ALA A 22 -0.26 -30.54 -11.74
C ALA A 22 -0.02 -30.56 -10.24
N THR A 23 1.19 -30.92 -9.83
CA THR A 23 1.67 -30.74 -8.46
C THR A 23 3.01 -30.01 -8.43
N ALA A 24 3.21 -29.21 -7.37
CA ALA A 24 4.44 -28.51 -7.10
C ALA A 24 5.26 -29.21 -6.01
N GLU A 25 6.58 -29.24 -6.19
CA GLU A 25 7.56 -29.70 -5.20
C GLU A 25 8.66 -28.65 -5.05
N LEU A 26 8.93 -28.21 -3.82
CA LEU A 26 10.03 -27.29 -3.56
C LEU A 26 11.39 -27.98 -3.79
N LEU A 27 12.24 -27.40 -4.63
CA LEU A 27 13.60 -27.88 -4.88
C LEU A 27 14.64 -27.17 -4.03
N ALA A 28 14.49 -25.85 -3.88
CA ALA A 28 15.35 -25.02 -3.05
C ALA A 28 14.55 -23.83 -2.53
N GLY A 29 14.56 -23.63 -1.21
CA GLY A 29 13.84 -22.56 -0.54
C GLY A 29 14.50 -21.17 -0.68
N PRO A 30 13.79 -20.13 -0.21
CA PRO A 30 14.31 -18.76 -0.11
C PRO A 30 15.55 -18.64 0.78
N LEU A 31 16.35 -17.60 0.55
CA LEU A 31 17.55 -17.30 1.36
C LEU A 31 17.28 -16.32 2.51
N PHE A 32 16.29 -15.45 2.37
CA PHE A 32 16.03 -14.29 3.23
C PHE A 32 14.60 -14.28 3.78
N GLY A 33 13.95 -15.43 3.84
CA GLY A 33 12.62 -15.59 4.40
C GLY A 33 12.23 -17.05 4.52
N THR A 34 10.96 -17.30 4.79
CA THR A 34 10.43 -18.65 4.99
C THR A 34 9.13 -18.81 4.21
N LEU A 35 8.99 -19.96 3.54
CA LEU A 35 7.73 -20.39 2.94
C LEU A 35 6.99 -21.31 3.90
N VAL A 36 5.67 -21.21 3.93
CA VAL A 36 4.81 -22.11 4.70
C VAL A 36 3.68 -22.62 3.79
N CYS A 37 3.47 -23.93 3.78
CA CYS A 37 2.24 -24.51 3.28
C CYS A 37 1.18 -24.48 4.40
N GLU A 38 0.14 -23.67 4.25
CA GLU A 38 -0.89 -23.52 5.30
C GLU A 38 -1.76 -24.77 5.47
N PHE A 39 -1.79 -25.65 4.47
CA PHE A 39 -2.60 -26.86 4.46
C PHE A 39 -1.84 -28.13 4.88
N ASP A 40 -0.50 -28.07 4.91
CA ASP A 40 0.36 -29.19 5.30
C ASP A 40 1.61 -28.67 6.02
N ALA A 41 1.65 -28.83 7.34
CA ALA A 41 2.77 -28.41 8.18
C ALA A 41 4.08 -29.16 7.92
N GLY A 42 4.07 -30.23 7.11
CA GLY A 42 5.25 -30.94 6.65
C GLY A 42 5.91 -30.33 5.41
N LEU A 43 5.26 -29.35 4.77
CA LEU A 43 5.70 -28.75 3.51
C LEU A 43 5.91 -27.24 3.65
N GLU A 44 6.90 -26.73 2.91
CA GLU A 44 7.14 -25.29 2.75
C GLU A 44 6.37 -24.71 1.55
N LEU A 45 6.12 -25.53 0.52
CA LEU A 45 5.29 -25.23 -0.65
C LEU A 45 4.22 -26.31 -0.74
N CYS A 46 2.95 -25.93 -0.82
CA CYS A 46 1.86 -26.90 -0.97
C CYS A 46 1.93 -27.60 -2.33
N ALA A 47 1.40 -28.82 -2.41
CA ALA A 47 1.37 -29.58 -3.66
C ALA A 47 0.50 -28.91 -4.74
N ASP A 48 -0.50 -28.12 -4.35
CA ASP A 48 -1.29 -27.27 -5.26
C ASP A 48 -0.54 -25.98 -5.68
N GLY A 49 0.70 -25.81 -5.23
CA GLY A 49 1.52 -24.64 -5.52
C GLY A 49 1.25 -23.43 -4.63
N SER A 50 0.28 -23.48 -3.72
CA SER A 50 0.03 -22.40 -2.77
C SER A 50 1.12 -22.30 -1.70
N PHE A 51 1.41 -21.08 -1.24
CA PHE A 51 2.36 -20.81 -0.18
C PHE A 51 2.09 -19.45 0.46
N SER A 52 2.49 -19.28 1.72
CA SER A 52 2.71 -17.96 2.32
C SER A 52 4.21 -17.70 2.49
N TYR A 53 4.65 -16.47 2.23
CA TYR A 53 6.04 -16.06 2.39
C TYR A 53 6.14 -15.01 3.49
N THR A 54 7.00 -15.28 4.48
CA THR A 54 7.37 -14.31 5.50
C THR A 54 8.82 -13.87 5.29
N PRO A 55 9.08 -12.61 4.88
CA PRO A 55 10.43 -12.09 4.79
C PRO A 55 11.12 -12.09 6.17
N GLY A 56 12.40 -12.45 6.19
CA GLY A 56 13.27 -12.31 7.35
C GLY A 56 13.62 -10.85 7.62
N VAL A 57 14.18 -10.59 8.81
CA VAL A 57 14.61 -9.25 9.23
C VAL A 57 15.70 -8.65 8.34
N ASP A 58 16.45 -9.48 7.63
CA ASP A 58 17.54 -9.16 6.72
C ASP A 58 17.12 -9.17 5.24
N PHE A 59 15.82 -9.26 4.94
CA PHE A 59 15.32 -9.27 3.57
C PHE A 59 15.78 -8.05 2.77
N PRO A 60 16.58 -8.25 1.71
CA PRO A 60 17.23 -7.16 0.99
C PRO A 60 16.32 -6.51 -0.06
N GLY A 61 15.05 -6.94 -0.15
CA GLY A 61 14.10 -6.44 -1.15
C GLY A 61 13.77 -7.45 -2.25
N SER A 62 14.58 -8.49 -2.43
CA SER A 62 14.29 -9.60 -3.33
C SER A 62 14.79 -10.93 -2.78
N ASP A 63 14.04 -11.99 -3.04
CA ASP A 63 14.41 -13.38 -2.75
C ASP A 63 13.93 -14.30 -3.86
N ARG A 64 14.35 -15.56 -3.85
CA ARG A 64 13.96 -16.54 -4.85
C ARG A 64 13.87 -17.94 -4.27
N PHE A 65 12.99 -18.74 -4.84
CA PHE A 65 12.98 -20.18 -4.62
C PHE A 65 12.77 -20.89 -5.95
N THR A 66 13.13 -22.17 -6.02
CA THR A 66 12.90 -23.00 -7.21
C THR A 66 12.00 -24.15 -6.86
N TYR A 67 11.05 -24.45 -7.75
CA TYR A 67 10.14 -25.58 -7.62
C TYR A 67 10.16 -26.44 -8.87
N ARG A 68 9.62 -27.65 -8.74
CA ARG A 68 9.32 -28.56 -9.84
C ARG A 68 7.82 -28.69 -9.99
N VAL A 69 7.31 -28.50 -11.19
CA VAL A 69 5.96 -28.90 -11.57
C VAL A 69 6.00 -30.33 -12.12
N THR A 70 5.05 -31.16 -11.72
CA THR A 70 4.85 -32.52 -12.24
C THR A 70 3.43 -32.66 -12.78
N VAL A 71 3.28 -33.13 -14.02
CA VAL A 71 1.98 -33.49 -14.61
C VAL A 71 2.10 -34.88 -15.26
N GLY A 72 1.49 -35.90 -14.63
CA GLY A 72 1.72 -37.29 -15.02
C GLY A 72 3.19 -37.68 -14.88
N ASP A 73 3.83 -38.09 -15.97
CA ASP A 73 5.26 -38.46 -16.02
C ASP A 73 6.16 -37.29 -16.45
N GLU A 74 5.60 -36.12 -16.78
CA GLU A 74 6.35 -34.96 -17.23
C GLU A 74 6.71 -34.04 -16.06
N GLN A 75 7.94 -33.51 -16.07
CA GLN A 75 8.46 -32.64 -15.03
C GLN A 75 9.19 -31.44 -15.63
N ALA A 76 9.00 -30.27 -15.03
CA ALA A 76 9.75 -29.06 -15.37
C ALA A 76 10.15 -28.29 -14.10
N GLY A 77 11.30 -27.63 -14.12
CA GLY A 77 11.78 -26.77 -13.03
C GLY A 77 11.58 -25.30 -13.36
N ALA A 78 11.14 -24.52 -12.38
CA ALA A 78 10.91 -23.09 -12.50
C ALA A 78 11.46 -22.32 -11.29
N THR A 79 11.69 -21.02 -11.47
CA THR A 79 12.19 -20.10 -10.44
C THR A 79 11.15 -19.04 -10.15
N VAL A 80 10.80 -18.89 -8.88
CA VAL A 80 9.94 -17.80 -8.40
C VAL A 80 10.84 -16.71 -7.84
N THR A 81 10.57 -15.46 -8.23
CA THR A 81 11.22 -14.27 -7.66
C THR A 81 10.21 -13.52 -6.80
N LEU A 82 10.55 -13.33 -5.54
CA LEU A 82 9.81 -12.53 -4.57
C LEU A 82 10.44 -11.15 -4.53
N THR A 83 9.63 -10.09 -4.57
CA THR A 83 10.11 -8.70 -4.58
C THR A 83 9.29 -7.81 -3.65
N ALA A 84 9.96 -6.87 -2.98
CA ALA A 84 9.31 -5.83 -2.20
C ALA A 84 8.71 -4.70 -3.04
N CYS A 85 8.95 -4.72 -4.35
CA CYS A 85 8.46 -3.74 -5.31
C CYS A 85 8.22 -4.45 -6.65
N GLY A 86 6.95 -4.62 -7.02
CA GLY A 86 6.54 -5.43 -8.18
C GLY A 86 5.30 -4.85 -8.86
N GLY A 87 4.92 -5.40 -10.00
CA GLY A 87 3.76 -4.92 -10.75
C GLY A 87 3.90 -5.11 -12.27
N GLY A 88 3.04 -4.40 -13.01
CA GLY A 88 3.02 -4.43 -14.47
C GLY A 88 4.03 -3.46 -15.09
N PRO A 89 3.97 -3.23 -16.42
CA PRO A 89 4.91 -2.35 -17.10
C PRO A 89 4.78 -0.87 -16.71
N THR A 90 3.65 -0.48 -16.12
CA THR A 90 3.29 0.93 -15.89
C THR A 90 2.91 1.26 -14.45
N VAL A 91 2.51 0.26 -13.66
CA VAL A 91 2.11 0.43 -12.26
C VAL A 91 2.90 -0.54 -11.40
N PHE A 92 3.57 -0.01 -10.39
CA PHE A 92 4.34 -0.76 -9.40
C PHE A 92 3.78 -0.51 -8.01
N VAL A 93 3.70 -1.56 -7.20
CA VAL A 93 3.33 -1.52 -5.78
C VAL A 93 4.52 -2.01 -4.97
N CYS A 94 4.90 -1.23 -3.97
CA CYS A 94 6.09 -1.48 -3.18
C CYS A 94 5.76 -1.36 -1.70
N TRP A 95 6.17 -2.33 -0.89
CA TRP A 95 5.89 -2.39 0.55
C TRP A 95 7.13 -2.11 1.41
N LYS A 96 8.24 -1.68 0.81
CA LYS A 96 9.45 -1.23 1.52
C LYS A 96 9.95 0.07 0.88
N GLU A 97 10.14 1.11 1.67
CA GLU A 97 10.50 2.43 1.17
C GLU A 97 11.83 2.39 0.39
N ALA A 98 12.83 1.65 0.87
CA ALA A 98 14.11 1.53 0.17
C ALA A 98 13.96 0.99 -1.27
N GLU A 99 13.09 0.00 -1.48
CA GLU A 99 12.83 -0.55 -2.82
C GLU A 99 11.98 0.40 -3.67
N PHE A 100 11.03 1.10 -3.05
CA PHE A 100 10.26 2.15 -3.71
C PHE A 100 11.16 3.27 -4.23
N LEU A 101 12.08 3.78 -3.39
CA LEU A 101 13.08 4.78 -3.76
C LEU A 101 14.04 4.27 -4.84
N ALA A 102 14.52 3.04 -4.72
CA ALA A 102 15.37 2.41 -5.74
C ALA A 102 14.64 2.33 -7.08
N LYS A 103 13.35 1.94 -7.08
CA LYS A 103 12.54 1.86 -8.30
C LYS A 103 12.28 3.23 -8.92
N LEU A 104 12.02 4.26 -8.11
CA LEU A 104 11.90 5.64 -8.60
C LEU A 104 13.19 6.12 -9.26
N SER A 105 14.34 5.83 -8.64
CA SER A 105 15.65 6.13 -9.23
C SER A 105 15.90 5.38 -10.52
N GLU A 106 15.54 4.10 -10.61
CA GLU A 106 15.65 3.27 -11.83
C GLU A 106 14.83 3.89 -12.98
N LEU A 107 13.63 4.38 -12.67
CA LEU A 107 12.71 5.01 -13.63
C LEU A 107 13.06 6.47 -13.93
N GLY A 108 14.09 7.03 -13.29
CA GLY A 108 14.58 8.39 -13.54
C GLY A 108 13.69 9.49 -12.93
N TYR A 109 12.95 9.19 -11.86
CA TYR A 109 12.16 10.17 -11.13
C TYR A 109 12.96 10.82 -10.00
N GLY A 110 12.67 12.09 -9.73
CA GLY A 110 13.10 12.77 -8.52
C GLY A 110 12.15 12.44 -7.37
N THR A 111 12.55 12.76 -6.15
CA THR A 111 11.71 12.54 -4.97
C THR A 111 11.67 13.77 -4.07
N PHE A 112 10.57 13.91 -3.36
CA PHE A 112 10.51 14.76 -2.17
C PHE A 112 9.80 13.98 -1.05
N GLN A 113 10.12 14.34 0.18
CA GLN A 113 9.45 13.82 1.35
C GLN A 113 8.62 14.94 1.96
N GLU A 114 7.39 14.57 2.30
CA GLU A 114 6.44 15.42 3.00
C GLU A 114 5.93 14.60 4.18
N GLY A 115 6.46 14.91 5.36
CA GLY A 115 5.82 14.51 6.61
C GLY A 115 4.78 15.55 6.98
N PHE A 116 3.85 15.19 7.87
CA PHE A 116 3.04 16.20 8.56
C PHE A 116 3.87 17.06 9.53
N GLU A 117 5.14 16.69 9.74
CA GLU A 117 6.08 17.24 10.71
C GLU A 117 7.15 18.21 10.14
N ASP A 118 7.13 18.60 8.85
CA ASP A 118 8.20 19.48 8.35
C ASP A 118 8.18 20.88 9.02
N ASP A 119 9.15 21.14 9.90
CA ASP A 119 9.29 22.36 10.72
C ASP A 119 9.20 23.68 9.91
N GLN A 120 9.49 23.63 8.60
CA GLN A 120 9.40 24.77 7.70
C GLN A 120 7.95 25.21 7.38
N ALA A 121 6.98 24.29 7.37
CA ALA A 121 5.61 24.64 7.03
C ALA A 121 4.76 25.03 8.25
N TRP A 122 5.10 24.55 9.47
CA TRP A 122 4.10 24.54 10.56
C TRP A 122 4.40 25.35 11.84
N ALA A 123 5.63 25.86 12.05
CA ALA A 123 6.00 26.80 13.13
C ALA A 123 5.01 26.89 14.33
N SER A 124 4.34 28.04 14.58
CA SER A 124 3.43 28.27 15.72
C SER A 124 1.93 28.09 15.39
N ALA A 125 1.56 27.20 14.48
CA ALA A 125 0.20 27.09 13.95
C ALA A 125 -0.62 25.98 14.66
N ARG A 126 -1.85 26.17 15.16
CA ARG A 126 -2.75 27.34 15.18
C ARG A 126 -3.83 27.13 16.25
N SER A 127 -4.38 28.25 16.72
CA SER A 127 -5.72 28.33 17.33
C SER A 127 -6.58 29.27 16.48
N PRO A 128 -7.87 28.97 16.23
CA PRO A 128 -8.62 27.76 16.60
C PRO A 128 -8.46 26.60 15.59
N LEU A 129 -8.76 25.38 16.08
CA LEU A 129 -8.52 24.04 15.51
C LEU A 129 -9.35 23.67 14.26
N THR A 130 -10.08 24.59 13.62
CA THR A 130 -10.98 24.27 12.50
C THR A 130 -10.48 24.77 11.15
N ALA A 131 -9.17 24.72 10.90
CA ALA A 131 -8.62 25.21 9.65
C ALA A 131 -8.83 24.18 8.51
N PRO A 132 -9.39 24.56 7.35
CA PRO A 132 -9.54 23.69 6.19
C PRO A 132 -8.18 23.26 5.62
N SER A 133 -8.14 22.07 5.00
CA SER A 133 -7.03 21.40 4.27
C SER A 133 -5.64 21.99 4.49
N VAL A 134 -4.81 21.25 5.22
CA VAL A 134 -3.35 21.40 5.27
C VAL A 134 -2.83 21.37 3.83
N VAL A 135 -2.07 22.40 3.46
CA VAL A 135 -1.30 22.41 2.21
C VAL A 135 0.15 22.38 2.60
N SER A 136 0.84 21.27 2.35
CA SER A 136 2.29 21.17 2.46
C SER A 136 2.86 20.72 1.11
N GLN A 137 4.04 21.23 0.77
CA GLN A 137 4.82 20.97 -0.45
C GLN A 137 4.03 20.89 -1.79
N GLY A 138 2.89 21.58 -1.90
CA GLY A 138 2.06 21.59 -3.11
C GLY A 138 0.99 20.48 -3.17
N ILE A 139 0.78 19.75 -2.08
CA ILE A 139 -0.31 18.79 -1.91
C ILE A 139 -1.42 19.40 -1.06
N LYS A 140 -2.67 19.22 -1.48
CA LYS A 140 -3.86 19.51 -0.69
C LYS A 140 -4.37 18.20 -0.09
N TRP A 141 -4.51 18.18 1.23
CA TRP A 141 -5.03 17.02 1.95
C TRP A 141 -6.51 17.17 2.30
N GLU A 142 -7.28 16.11 2.09
CA GLU A 142 -8.70 16.02 2.42
C GLU A 142 -9.02 14.65 3.04
N SER A 143 -9.75 14.62 4.16
CA SER A 143 -10.31 13.37 4.68
C SER A 143 -11.42 12.87 3.74
N ASN A 144 -11.54 11.54 3.59
CA ASN A 144 -12.61 10.93 2.81
C ASN A 144 -13.93 10.76 3.61
N HIS A 145 -14.00 11.18 4.87
CA HIS A 145 -15.18 11.01 5.71
C HIS A 145 -16.29 12.03 5.34
N PRO A 146 -17.56 11.58 5.18
CA PRO A 146 -18.69 12.50 4.99
C PRO A 146 -18.99 13.23 6.31
N ALA A 147 -18.91 14.57 6.32
CA ALA A 147 -19.10 15.43 7.50
C ALA A 147 -20.44 15.20 8.26
N PRO A 148 -20.66 15.87 9.42
CA PRO A 148 -20.16 15.70 10.81
C PRO A 148 -20.93 14.62 11.64
N PRO A 149 -20.53 14.28 12.91
CA PRO A 149 -19.76 15.10 13.84
C PRO A 149 -18.25 14.93 13.71
N ALA A 150 -17.55 15.96 14.18
CA ALA A 150 -16.15 16.27 13.92
C ALA A 150 -15.18 15.39 14.73
N GLU A 151 -14.87 14.19 14.24
CA GLU A 151 -13.94 13.30 14.94
C GLU A 151 -12.69 12.91 14.13
N ASN A 152 -12.69 13.15 12.82
CA ASN A 152 -11.52 12.89 11.97
C ASN A 152 -10.91 14.22 11.52
N GLU A 153 -10.04 14.73 12.36
CA GLU A 153 -9.18 15.85 12.02
C GLU A 153 -7.94 15.30 11.29
N ILE A 154 -7.55 15.94 10.19
CA ILE A 154 -6.13 15.95 9.80
C ILE A 154 -5.48 16.88 10.83
N THR A 155 -5.11 16.34 11.99
CA THR A 155 -4.64 17.12 13.13
C THR A 155 -3.15 16.99 13.30
N THR A 156 -2.53 18.14 13.50
CA THR A 156 -1.14 18.24 13.91
C THR A 156 -1.07 19.05 15.21
N GLY A 157 -1.61 18.54 16.34
CA GLY A 157 -1.57 19.19 17.66
C GLY A 157 -0.89 18.34 18.76
N PRO A 158 -0.22 18.94 19.78
CA PRO A 158 0.32 18.20 20.93
C PRO A 158 -0.82 17.82 21.88
N GLY A 159 -1.41 16.66 21.63
CA GLY A 159 -2.51 16.10 22.40
C GLY A 159 -3.00 14.81 21.75
N PRO A 160 -4.02 14.15 22.31
CA PRO A 160 -4.71 13.03 21.69
C PRO A 160 -4.90 13.12 20.17
N ALA A 161 -4.59 12.09 19.38
CA ALA A 161 -5.48 10.95 19.15
C ALA A 161 -5.90 10.14 20.41
N ARG A 162 -4.92 9.83 21.29
CA ARG A 162 -4.98 9.94 22.77
C ARG A 162 -3.60 9.96 23.43
N SER A 163 -2.52 9.71 22.69
CA SER A 163 -1.15 10.24 22.90
C SER A 163 -0.17 9.44 22.03
N GLY A 164 0.56 9.93 21.03
CA GLY A 164 0.64 11.16 20.25
C GLY A 164 1.82 10.95 19.27
N GLU A 165 1.67 11.34 18.01
CA GLU A 165 2.64 11.73 16.94
C GLU A 165 1.79 11.91 15.65
N TRP A 166 2.21 12.78 14.74
CA TRP A 166 1.34 13.65 13.93
C TRP A 166 0.96 13.00 12.59
N ALA A 167 -0.34 12.85 12.26
CA ALA A 167 -0.76 12.04 11.11
C ALA A 167 -2.21 12.23 10.64
N VAL A 168 -2.57 11.54 9.55
CA VAL A 168 -3.98 11.26 9.25
C VAL A 168 -4.48 10.13 10.15
N PHE A 169 -5.59 10.38 10.82
CA PHE A 169 -6.16 9.51 11.82
C PHE A 169 -7.69 9.51 11.72
N ASP A 170 -8.29 8.32 11.86
CA ASP A 170 -9.73 8.12 11.84
C ASP A 170 -10.15 7.37 13.12
N LEU A 171 -10.94 7.97 14.02
CA LEU A 171 -11.46 7.29 15.21
C LEU A 171 -12.86 6.72 14.97
N SER A 172 -12.94 5.39 14.98
CA SER A 172 -14.16 4.57 14.88
C SER A 172 -14.83 4.69 13.51
N HIS A 173 -14.85 3.57 12.77
CA HIS A 173 -15.48 3.48 11.45
C HIS A 173 -16.88 4.08 11.48
N GLY A 174 -17.03 5.23 10.83
CA GLY A 174 -18.28 5.95 10.60
C GLY A 174 -19.19 6.08 11.81
N TYR A 175 -19.38 7.30 12.32
CA TYR A 175 -20.53 7.56 13.20
C TYR A 175 -21.80 7.07 12.49
N ALA A 176 -22.40 6.01 13.05
CA ALA A 176 -23.47 5.29 12.39
C ALA A 176 -24.69 6.21 12.24
N THR A 177 -24.95 6.68 11.02
CA THR A 177 -26.28 7.20 10.67
C THR A 177 -27.29 6.06 10.52
N GLY A 178 -26.82 4.82 10.47
CA GLY A 178 -27.60 3.59 10.59
C GLY A 178 -27.63 3.07 12.04
N THR A 179 -28.63 2.24 12.34
CA THR A 179 -28.69 1.53 13.63
C THR A 179 -27.95 0.19 13.54
N GLU A 180 -27.45 -0.38 14.64
CA GLU A 180 -26.93 -1.77 14.70
C GLU A 180 -27.92 -2.79 14.09
N LYS A 181 -29.22 -2.47 14.07
CA LYS A 181 -30.27 -3.28 13.44
C LYS A 181 -30.24 -3.30 11.90
N GLN A 182 -29.62 -2.30 11.27
CA GLN A 182 -29.54 -2.16 9.81
C GLN A 182 -28.16 -2.56 9.27
N CYS A 183 -27.14 -2.44 10.11
CA CYS A 183 -25.74 -2.67 9.78
C CYS A 183 -25.14 -3.66 10.77
N ASP A 184 -25.32 -4.94 10.48
CA ASP A 184 -24.68 -6.03 11.22
C ASP A 184 -23.16 -5.93 11.09
N VAL A 185 -22.43 -5.94 12.22
CA VAL A 185 -20.97 -5.76 12.24
C VAL A 185 -20.22 -7.01 11.77
N ASP A 186 -20.84 -8.18 11.79
CA ASP A 186 -20.25 -9.41 11.30
C ASP A 186 -20.51 -9.56 9.79
N ILE A 187 -21.70 -9.20 9.32
CA ILE A 187 -22.14 -9.31 7.92
C ILE A 187 -22.85 -8.02 7.45
N PRO A 188 -22.12 -6.91 7.30
CA PRO A 188 -22.73 -5.65 6.90
C PRO A 188 -23.16 -5.72 5.42
N PRO A 189 -24.34 -5.20 5.06
CA PRO A 189 -24.61 -4.87 3.67
C PRO A 189 -23.65 -3.78 3.18
N GLU A 190 -23.43 -3.67 1.87
CA GLU A 190 -22.39 -2.82 1.26
C GLU A 190 -22.42 -1.36 1.73
N HIS A 191 -23.61 -0.78 1.93
CA HIS A 191 -23.78 0.60 2.41
C HIS A 191 -23.34 0.82 3.88
N CYS A 192 -23.05 -0.26 4.60
CA CYS A 192 -22.53 -0.24 5.97
C CYS A 192 -21.03 -0.54 6.04
N LEU A 193 -20.36 -0.72 4.89
CA LEU A 193 -18.90 -0.71 4.80
C LEU A 193 -18.46 0.75 4.79
N PHE A 194 -17.82 1.17 5.87
CA PHE A 194 -17.27 2.52 5.98
C PHE A 194 -15.79 2.43 5.68
N LYS A 195 -15.39 3.21 4.67
CA LYS A 195 -14.02 3.33 4.24
C LYS A 195 -13.41 4.54 4.90
N ASP A 196 -12.48 4.29 5.80
CA ASP A 196 -11.68 5.33 6.43
C ASP A 196 -10.49 5.66 5.52
N GLY A 197 -9.96 6.89 5.62
CA GLY A 197 -8.80 7.30 4.83
C GLY A 197 -8.77 8.76 4.43
N PHE A 198 -8.08 9.05 3.33
CA PHE A 198 -7.77 10.42 2.92
C PHE A 198 -7.36 10.49 1.45
N THR A 199 -7.41 11.72 0.94
CA THR A 199 -7.03 12.08 -0.42
C THR A 199 -5.93 13.13 -0.38
N GLY A 200 -4.87 12.90 -1.15
CA GLY A 200 -3.88 13.91 -1.49
C GLY A 200 -4.12 14.39 -2.93
N ILE A 201 -4.21 15.71 -3.12
CA ILE A 201 -4.47 16.33 -4.43
C ILE A 201 -3.34 17.31 -4.76
N ARG A 202 -2.67 17.09 -5.88
CA ARG A 202 -1.65 18.01 -6.40
C ARG A 202 -2.26 19.39 -6.66
N ARG A 203 -1.61 20.44 -6.17
CA ARG A 203 -1.99 21.83 -6.48
C ARG A 203 -1.52 22.21 -7.88
N PRO A 204 -2.34 22.97 -8.63
CA PRO A 204 -1.91 23.57 -9.89
C PRO A 204 -0.60 24.34 -9.74
N GLY A 205 0.37 24.09 -10.63
CA GLY A 205 1.68 24.72 -10.62
C GLY A 205 2.78 23.96 -9.85
N SER A 206 2.45 22.89 -9.13
CA SER A 206 3.44 22.01 -8.48
C SER A 206 3.99 20.98 -9.47
N SER A 207 5.12 20.32 -9.16
CA SER A 207 5.67 19.23 -9.98
C SER A 207 4.66 18.10 -10.16
N ALA A 208 4.63 17.46 -11.34
CA ALA A 208 3.77 16.30 -11.59
C ALA A 208 4.15 15.15 -10.66
N LEU A 209 3.13 14.42 -10.17
CA LEU A 209 3.32 13.24 -9.34
C LEU A 209 3.38 11.99 -10.21
N TYR A 210 4.32 11.12 -9.91
CA TYR A 210 4.47 9.79 -10.51
C TYR A 210 4.43 8.68 -9.47
N ALA A 211 4.54 9.02 -8.19
CA ALA A 211 4.41 8.06 -7.12
C ALA A 211 4.02 8.72 -5.81
N ALA A 212 3.36 7.94 -4.95
CA ALA A 212 3.05 8.29 -3.58
C ALA A 212 3.21 7.04 -2.73
N GLY A 213 3.84 7.19 -1.57
CA GLY A 213 3.90 6.14 -0.56
C GLY A 213 4.07 6.74 0.82
N ALA A 214 3.74 5.97 1.85
CA ALA A 214 3.79 6.40 3.24
C ALA A 214 3.98 5.21 4.18
N TYR A 215 4.27 5.48 5.44
CA TYR A 215 4.26 4.50 6.50
C TYR A 215 2.88 4.39 7.11
N PHE A 216 2.31 3.19 7.08
CA PHE A 216 0.99 2.89 7.60
C PHE A 216 1.08 1.98 8.82
N THR A 217 0.23 2.22 9.81
CA THR A 217 -0.02 1.28 10.91
C THR A 217 -1.52 1.21 11.16
N GLY A 218 -2.00 0.05 11.61
CA GLY A 218 -3.40 -0.09 11.96
C GLY A 218 -3.71 -1.17 12.97
N ALA A 219 -4.94 -1.17 13.47
CA ALA A 219 -5.43 -2.16 14.42
C ALA A 219 -6.21 -3.27 13.69
N ALA A 220 -5.99 -4.52 14.09
CA ALA A 220 -6.65 -5.69 13.48
C ALA A 220 -6.36 -5.87 11.98
N GLN A 221 -5.19 -5.41 11.53
CA GLN A 221 -4.66 -5.63 10.17
C GLN A 221 -5.61 -5.16 9.05
N PRO A 222 -5.99 -3.86 9.01
CA PRO A 222 -6.85 -3.32 7.97
C PRO A 222 -6.26 -3.54 6.58
N ARG A 223 -7.11 -3.82 5.59
CA ARG A 223 -6.68 -3.86 4.20
C ARG A 223 -6.75 -2.47 3.58
N LEU A 224 -5.67 -2.11 2.89
CA LEU A 224 -5.52 -0.81 2.27
C LEU A 224 -5.52 -0.94 0.75
N VAL A 225 -6.16 0.04 0.12
CA VAL A 225 -6.05 0.30 -1.32
C VAL A 225 -5.59 1.74 -1.55
N MET A 226 -4.93 1.96 -2.68
CA MET A 226 -4.69 3.28 -3.24
C MET A 226 -5.46 3.43 -4.55
N ILE A 227 -6.10 4.56 -4.75
CA ILE A 227 -6.85 4.91 -5.96
C ILE A 227 -6.21 6.15 -6.56
N LEU A 228 -5.75 6.07 -7.80
CA LEU A 228 -5.15 7.19 -8.54
C LEU A 228 -6.21 7.82 -9.45
N ASP A 229 -6.39 9.15 -9.37
CA ASP A 229 -7.33 9.93 -10.21
C ASP A 229 -8.75 9.34 -10.33
N GLY A 230 -9.23 8.70 -9.26
CA GLY A 230 -10.55 8.06 -9.24
C GLY A 230 -10.68 6.79 -10.09
N GLY A 231 -9.56 6.19 -10.51
CA GLY A 231 -9.51 4.93 -11.23
C GLY A 231 -9.79 3.70 -10.35
N GLU A 232 -9.41 2.53 -10.86
CA GLU A 232 -9.57 1.26 -10.15
C GLU A 232 -8.69 1.18 -8.89
N PRO A 233 -9.17 0.55 -7.80
CA PRO A 233 -8.38 0.34 -6.59
C PRO A 233 -7.14 -0.53 -6.82
N ILE A 234 -5.99 -0.05 -6.34
CA ILE A 234 -4.72 -0.77 -6.34
C ILE A 234 -4.50 -1.31 -4.92
N THR A 235 -4.46 -2.64 -4.76
CA THR A 235 -4.25 -3.27 -3.45
C THR A 235 -2.83 -3.01 -2.95
N LEU A 236 -2.72 -2.50 -1.71
CA LEU A 236 -1.43 -2.30 -1.03
C LEU A 236 -1.08 -3.48 -0.12
N GLY A 237 -2.09 -4.14 0.45
CA GLY A 237 -1.95 -5.22 1.42
C GLY A 237 -2.65 -4.88 2.73
N SER A 238 -2.32 -5.61 3.80
CA SER A 238 -2.82 -5.32 5.15
C SER A 238 -1.79 -4.52 5.96
N ALA A 239 -2.20 -3.41 6.58
CA ALA A 239 -1.32 -2.66 7.46
C ALA A 239 -1.21 -3.36 8.83
N PRO A 240 -0.02 -3.80 9.26
CA PRO A 240 0.12 -4.52 10.52
C PRO A 240 -0.03 -3.60 11.74
N ASN A 241 0.02 -4.21 12.93
CA ASN A 241 0.33 -3.45 14.15
C ASN A 241 1.79 -3.00 14.05
N GLY A 242 2.04 -1.69 14.03
CA GLY A 242 3.36 -1.10 13.77
C GLY A 242 3.48 -0.59 12.33
N PHE A 243 4.46 0.28 12.13
CA PHE A 243 4.64 0.99 10.86
C PHE A 243 5.21 0.11 9.76
N GLN A 244 4.52 0.10 8.61
CA GLN A 244 4.97 -0.55 7.39
C GLN A 244 4.76 0.40 6.20
N PHE A 245 5.78 0.52 5.35
CA PHE A 245 5.68 1.36 4.17
C PHE A 245 4.80 0.70 3.11
N TYR A 246 3.97 1.49 2.42
CA TYR A 246 3.34 1.09 1.16
C TYR A 246 3.38 2.26 0.18
N GLY A 247 3.69 1.98 -1.08
CA GLY A 247 3.74 3.00 -2.13
C GLY A 247 3.37 2.46 -3.50
N VAL A 248 2.84 3.36 -4.33
CA VAL A 248 2.48 3.08 -5.72
C VAL A 248 3.24 4.03 -6.64
N ILE A 249 3.78 3.48 -7.72
CA ILE A 249 4.39 4.23 -8.81
C ILE A 249 3.52 4.03 -10.06
N ASN A 250 3.18 5.12 -10.75
CA ASN A 250 2.51 5.09 -12.05
C ASN A 250 3.31 5.93 -13.06
N THR A 251 3.81 5.29 -14.11
CA THR A 251 4.67 5.94 -15.11
C THR A 251 3.96 6.99 -15.96
N PHE A 252 2.63 7.00 -15.96
CA PHE A 252 1.84 8.04 -16.63
C PHE A 252 1.62 9.29 -15.77
N GLY A 253 1.96 9.22 -14.49
CA GLY A 253 1.68 10.25 -13.51
C GLY A 253 0.21 10.29 -13.08
N PHE A 254 -0.08 11.13 -12.10
CA PHE A 254 -1.42 11.36 -11.56
C PHE A 254 -1.54 12.74 -10.90
N GLU A 255 -2.77 13.23 -10.76
CA GLU A 255 -3.08 14.50 -10.10
C GLU A 255 -3.52 14.32 -8.65
N SER A 256 -4.06 13.15 -8.33
CA SER A 256 -4.61 12.82 -7.02
C SER A 256 -4.45 11.35 -6.69
N PHE A 257 -4.34 11.06 -5.41
CA PHE A 257 -4.39 9.71 -4.89
C PHE A 257 -5.29 9.69 -3.65
N ARG A 258 -5.96 8.58 -3.45
CA ARG A 258 -6.81 8.33 -2.28
C ARG A 258 -6.41 7.01 -1.66
N ILE A 259 -6.15 7.02 -0.36
CA ILE A 259 -6.01 5.81 0.44
C ILE A 259 -7.37 5.49 1.06
N GLU A 260 -7.77 4.23 0.97
CA GLU A 260 -8.96 3.72 1.64
C GLU A 260 -8.63 2.44 2.41
N GLU A 261 -9.14 2.34 3.62
CA GLU A 261 -9.38 1.08 4.30
C GLU A 261 -10.62 0.41 3.68
N THR A 262 -10.57 -0.90 3.42
CA THR A 262 -11.65 -1.61 2.70
C THR A 262 -12.41 -2.65 3.50
N ASP A 263 -11.92 -3.06 4.65
CA ASP A 263 -12.49 -4.17 5.43
C ASP A 263 -13.28 -3.69 6.66
N GLY A 264 -13.37 -2.36 6.80
CA GLY A 264 -14.02 -1.60 7.83
C GLY A 264 -15.52 -1.70 7.86
N LYS A 265 -16.06 -1.81 9.07
CA LYS A 265 -17.49 -1.98 9.31
C LYS A 265 -17.92 -1.08 10.45
N ILE A 266 -19.19 -0.68 10.49
CA ILE A 266 -19.73 0.11 11.59
C ILE A 266 -19.32 -0.48 12.94
N GLY A 267 -18.76 0.35 13.81
CA GLY A 267 -18.39 -0.02 15.17
C GLY A 267 -17.12 -0.89 15.28
N GLN A 268 -16.52 -1.28 14.15
CA GLN A 268 -15.15 -1.79 14.17
C GLN A 268 -14.20 -0.61 14.25
N ALA A 269 -13.05 -0.86 14.86
CA ALA A 269 -11.97 0.10 14.99
C ALA A 269 -10.77 -0.48 14.24
N ARG A 270 -10.79 -0.43 12.91
CA ARG A 270 -9.63 -0.75 12.07
C ARG A 270 -8.93 0.55 11.72
N PHE A 271 -8.43 1.19 12.78
CA PHE A 271 -7.71 2.45 12.69
C PHE A 271 -6.62 2.38 11.61
N VAL A 272 -6.55 3.38 10.74
CA VAL A 272 -5.43 3.56 9.79
C VAL A 272 -4.76 4.87 10.10
N PHE A 273 -3.50 4.79 10.49
CA PHE A 273 -2.62 5.93 10.66
C PHE A 273 -1.61 5.92 9.51
N ALA A 274 -1.35 7.08 8.92
CA ALA A 274 -0.33 7.25 7.89
C ALA A 274 0.52 8.49 8.15
N ASP A 275 1.85 8.33 8.04
CA ASP A 275 2.83 9.41 8.19
C ASP A 275 4.05 9.20 7.27
N ASP A 276 4.93 10.20 7.20
CA ASP A 276 6.17 10.23 6.41
C ASP A 276 5.94 9.85 4.94
N PHE A 277 5.34 10.75 4.16
CA PHE A 277 5.04 10.50 2.76
C PHE A 277 6.27 10.74 1.89
N THR A 278 6.51 9.79 0.98
CA THR A 278 7.53 9.88 -0.05
C THR A 278 6.86 9.93 -1.41
N PHE A 279 7.16 10.99 -2.16
CA PHE A 279 6.59 11.25 -3.48
C PHE A 279 7.62 11.12 -4.58
N GLY A 280 7.20 10.56 -5.72
CA GLY A 280 7.96 10.56 -6.97
C GLY A 280 7.51 11.70 -7.87
N THR A 281 8.44 12.44 -8.45
CA THR A 281 8.20 13.58 -9.34
C THR A 281 9.10 13.54 -10.56
N SER A 282 8.80 14.37 -11.56
CA SER A 282 9.77 14.63 -12.64
C SER A 282 11.03 15.26 -12.07
N LEU A 283 12.21 14.84 -12.53
CA LEU A 283 13.46 15.54 -12.22
C LEU A 283 13.36 17.00 -12.67
N SER A 284 13.53 17.93 -11.74
CA SER A 284 13.80 19.32 -12.09
C SER A 284 15.18 19.37 -12.74
N ILE A 285 15.24 19.48 -14.07
CA ILE A 285 16.47 19.89 -14.74
C ILE A 285 16.67 21.35 -14.34
N ILE A 286 17.42 21.59 -13.28
CA ILE A 286 18.02 22.91 -13.06
C ILE A 286 19.00 23.05 -14.22
N PHE A 287 18.60 23.78 -15.26
CA PHE A 287 19.59 24.42 -16.11
C PHE A 287 20.36 25.32 -15.16
N ALA A 288 21.54 24.88 -14.72
CA ALA A 288 22.55 25.80 -14.27
C ALA A 288 22.89 26.62 -15.52
N ASP A 289 22.14 27.68 -15.78
CA ASP A 289 22.54 28.71 -16.71
C ASP A 289 23.71 29.45 -16.08
N GLY A 290 24.87 28.78 -16.09
CA GLY A 290 26.14 29.44 -15.94
C GLY A 290 26.31 30.42 -17.10
N PHE A 291 25.92 31.68 -16.88
CA PHE A 291 26.16 32.87 -17.73
C PHE A 291 25.43 32.86 -19.09
N GLU A 292 24.90 33.97 -19.61
CA GLU A 292 25.56 35.28 -19.73
C GLU A 292 24.66 36.49 -19.45
N SER A 293 25.24 37.44 -18.72
CA SER A 293 24.96 38.87 -18.86
C SER A 293 25.62 39.42 -20.13
N TRP A 294 24.86 40.14 -20.95
CA TRP A 294 25.30 41.36 -21.65
C TRP A 294 24.15 42.36 -21.68
#